data_AF-A0A7C6Y5V1-F1
#
_entry.id   AF-A0A7C6Y5V1-F1
#
_cell.length_a   1.000
_cell.length_b   1.000
_cell.length_c   1.000
_cell.angle_alpha   90.00
_cell.angle_beta   90.00
_cell.angle_gamma   90.00
#
_symmetry.space_group_name_H-M   'P 1'
#
loop_
_entity.id
_entity.type
_entity.pdbx_description
1 polymer ?
#
loop_
_entity_poly.entity_id
_entity_poly.type
_entity_poly.pdbx_seq_one_letter_code
_entity_poly.pdbx_strand_id
1 'polypeptide(L)'
;MDNFEWYMPQDELSIHVGINHRIGLIYQHKMIPSLIRLGKKHTRLFWKECGFSYYNPRPGTKVKFGYARWNPELECYCYQSRIPIPMKFNDPLVYGIAVEGVPKPK
;
A
#
# COMPACT_ATOMS: atom_id res chain seq x y z
N MET A 1 -1.80 7.88 27.76
CA MET A 1 -1.55 8.08 26.33
C MET A 1 -1.10 6.74 25.80
N ASP A 2 -2.00 6.02 25.13
CA ASP A 2 -1.67 4.71 24.55
C ASP A 2 -0.60 4.92 23.47
N ASN A 3 0.60 4.41 23.72
CA ASN A 3 1.61 4.20 22.70
C ASN A 3 1.12 3.07 21.80
N PHE A 4 0.20 3.37 20.89
CA PHE A 4 -0.11 2.53 19.74
C PHE A 4 1.11 2.58 18.80
N GLU A 5 2.16 1.83 19.15
CA GLU A 5 3.25 1.55 18.23
C GLU A 5 2.64 0.75 17.07
N TRP A 6 2.32 1.46 15.98
CA TRP A 6 1.97 0.91 14.67
C TRP A 6 3.16 0.18 14.01
N TYR A 7 3.95 -0.52 14.81
CA TYR A 7 5.08 -1.32 14.39
C TYR A 7 4.69 -2.78 14.49
N MET A 8 4.01 -3.30 13.48
CA MET A 8 3.86 -4.75 13.33
C MET A 8 5.15 -5.27 12.69
N PRO A 9 6.01 -6.02 13.41
CA PRO A 9 7.26 -6.54 12.85
C PRO A 9 7.03 -7.41 11.60
N GLN A 10 5.82 -7.95 11.45
CA GLN A 10 5.38 -8.71 10.28
C GLN A 10 5.34 -7.87 8.99
N ASP A 11 5.15 -6.56 9.07
CA ASP A 11 5.18 -5.67 7.90
C ASP A 11 6.59 -5.59 7.28
N GLU A 12 7.64 -5.86 8.08
CA GLU A 12 9.02 -5.94 7.57
C GLU A 12 9.33 -7.29 6.92
N LEU A 13 8.59 -8.34 7.29
CA LEU A 13 8.74 -9.69 6.71
C LEU A 13 8.06 -9.77 5.34
N SER A 14 6.88 -9.16 5.20
CA SER A 14 6.26 -8.95 3.90
C SER A 14 5.30 -7.77 3.90
N ILE A 15 5.57 -6.77 3.07
CA ILE A 15 4.68 -5.63 2.89
C ILE A 15 3.38 -6.03 2.23
N HIS A 16 3.42 -6.98 1.30
CA HIS A 16 2.21 -7.53 0.71
C HIS A 16 1.25 -8.09 1.78
N VAL A 17 1.77 -8.85 2.75
CA VAL A 17 0.98 -9.37 3.88
C VAL A 17 0.42 -8.22 4.72
N GLY A 18 1.26 -7.23 5.04
CA GLY A 18 0.84 -6.04 5.80
C GLY A 18 -0.27 -5.23 5.13
N ILE A 19 -0.21 -5.06 3.80
CA ILE A 19 -1.24 -4.39 3.00
C ILE A 19 -2.53 -5.23 3.02
N ASN A 20 -2.44 -6.52 2.73
CA ASN A 20 -3.61 -7.41 2.66
C ASN A 20 -4.33 -7.53 4.00
N HIS A 21 -3.59 -7.57 5.11
CA HIS A 21 -4.18 -7.59 6.44
C HIS A 21 -5.07 -6.36 6.67
N ARG A 22 -4.57 -5.16 6.36
CA ARG A 22 -5.31 -3.90 6.51
C ARG A 22 -6.50 -3.79 5.56
N ILE A 23 -6.35 -4.26 4.31
CA ILE A 23 -7.49 -4.40 3.39
C ILE A 23 -8.57 -5.32 3.99
N GLY A 24 -8.15 -6.43 4.60
CA GLY A 24 -9.05 -7.35 5.31
C GLY A 24 -9.83 -6.66 6.43
N LEU A 25 -9.17 -5.84 7.25
CA LEU A 25 -9.82 -5.05 8.29
C LEU A 25 -10.87 -4.10 7.71
N ILE A 26 -10.55 -3.38 6.62
CA ILE A 26 -11.52 -2.50 5.94
C ILE A 26 -12.76 -3.27 5.49
N TYR A 27 -12.59 -4.46 4.92
CA TYR A 27 -13.72 -5.29 4.51
C TYR A 27 -14.53 -5.83 5.69
N GLN A 28 -13.89 -6.16 6.81
CA GLN A 28 -14.58 -6.55 8.06
C GLN A 28 -15.47 -5.41 8.58
N HIS A 29 -15.02 -4.15 8.43
CA HIS A 29 -15.82 -2.96 8.72
C HIS A 29 -16.88 -2.63 7.64
N LYS A 30 -17.12 -3.53 6.67
CA LYS A 30 -18.07 -3.36 5.55
C LYS A 30 -17.79 -2.14 4.67
N MET A 31 -16.56 -1.65 4.66
CA MET A 31 -16.10 -0.53 3.84
C MET A 31 -15.43 -1.02 2.55
N ILE A 32 -15.14 -0.10 1.63
CA ILE A 32 -14.39 -0.34 0.39
C ILE A 32 -13.03 0.34 0.53
N PRO A 33 -11.90 -0.38 0.37
CA PRO A 33 -10.58 0.23 0.35
C PRO A 33 -10.46 1.26 -0.78
N SER A 34 -9.99 2.46 -0.46
CA SER A 34 -9.93 3.60 -1.39
C SER A 34 -8.51 4.07 -1.68
N LEU A 35 -7.58 3.97 -0.71
CA LEU A 35 -6.20 4.41 -0.88
C LEU A 35 -5.27 3.62 0.04
N ILE A 36 -4.15 3.14 -0.50
CA ILE A 36 -3.05 2.59 0.30
C ILE A 36 -1.96 3.64 0.42
N ARG A 37 -1.50 3.91 1.64
CA ARG A 37 -0.47 4.89 1.93
C ARG A 37 0.72 4.20 2.58
N LEU A 38 1.89 4.39 2.00
CA LEU A 38 3.14 3.81 2.49
C LEU A 38 4.07 4.93 2.97
N GLY A 39 4.56 4.78 4.19
CA GLY A 39 5.65 5.60 4.70
C GLY A 39 6.95 5.38 3.95
N LYS A 40 7.97 6.20 4.24
CA LYS A 40 9.27 6.16 3.54
C LYS A 40 9.95 4.78 3.58
N LYS A 41 9.99 4.14 4.76
CA LYS A 41 10.60 2.81 4.93
C LYS A 41 9.81 1.73 4.17
N HIS A 42 8.49 1.76 4.31
CA HIS A 42 7.59 0.80 3.67
C HIS A 42 7.53 0.97 2.14
N THR A 43 7.69 2.19 1.64
CA THR A 43 7.83 2.43 0.20
C THR A 43 9.05 1.71 -0.37
N ARG A 44 10.20 1.81 0.31
CA ARG A 44 11.44 1.16 -0.13
C ARG A 44 11.32 -0.35 -0.12
N LEU A 45 10.75 -0.91 0.94
CA LEU A 45 10.49 -2.34 1.05
C LEU A 45 9.51 -2.83 -0.03
N PHE A 46 8.45 -2.07 -0.31
CA PHE A 46 7.48 -2.41 -1.37
C PHE A 46 8.15 -2.47 -2.74
N TRP A 47 8.97 -1.48 -3.06
CA TRP A 47 9.69 -1.45 -4.32
C TRP A 47 10.74 -2.55 -4.40
N LYS A 48 11.40 -2.90 -3.29
CA LYS A 48 12.28 -4.05 -3.20
C LYS A 48 11.54 -5.37 -3.52
N GLU A 49 10.35 -5.59 -2.94
CA GLU A 49 9.49 -6.74 -3.28
C GLU A 49 9.06 -6.74 -4.75
N CYS A 50 8.86 -5.56 -5.35
CA CYS A 50 8.54 -5.44 -6.78
C CYS A 50 9.75 -5.60 -7.73
N GLY A 51 10.95 -5.84 -7.19
CA GLY A 51 12.19 -6.05 -7.95
C GLY A 51 13.04 -4.79 -8.18
N PHE A 52 12.81 -3.72 -7.39
CA PHE A 52 13.53 -2.45 -7.43
C PHE A 52 14.26 -2.19 -6.11
N SER A 53 15.41 -2.84 -5.94
CA SER A 53 16.13 -2.89 -4.66
C SER A 53 16.79 -1.55 -4.24
N TYR A 54 17.07 -0.66 -5.19
CA TYR A 54 17.94 0.51 -4.96
C TYR A 54 17.31 1.86 -5.29
N TYR A 55 16.13 1.90 -5.91
CA TYR A 55 15.51 3.14 -6.35
C TYR A 55 13.99 3.05 -6.37
N ASN A 56 13.33 4.20 -6.24
CA ASN A 56 11.90 4.32 -6.54
C ASN A 56 11.75 4.44 -8.06
N PRO A 57 10.99 3.54 -8.71
CA PRO A 57 10.82 3.59 -10.15
C PRO A 57 10.12 4.87 -10.60
N ARG A 58 10.40 5.30 -11.83
CA ARG A 58 9.71 6.43 -12.46
C ARG A 58 8.24 6.06 -12.69
N PRO A 59 7.31 7.04 -12.69
CA PRO A 59 5.96 6.88 -13.21
C PRO A 59 5.92 6.02 -14.48
N GLY A 60 5.00 5.06 -14.56
CA GLY A 60 4.84 4.19 -15.73
C GLY A 60 5.80 3.01 -15.83
N THR A 61 6.81 2.89 -14.97
CA THR A 61 7.73 1.74 -14.99
C THR A 61 6.95 0.45 -14.69
N LYS A 62 7.05 -0.54 -15.58
CA LYS A 62 6.46 -1.86 -15.38
C LYS A 62 7.20 -2.59 -14.25
N VAL A 63 6.45 -3.11 -13.28
CA VAL A 63 7.03 -3.90 -12.19
C VAL A 63 7.52 -5.26 -12.70
N LYS A 64 8.60 -5.77 -12.10
CA LYS A 64 9.16 -7.08 -12.45
C LYS A 64 8.40 -8.22 -11.77
N PHE A 65 8.01 -7.98 -10.51
CA PHE A 65 7.28 -8.91 -9.66
C PHE A 65 6.28 -8.12 -8.79
N GLY A 66 5.39 -8.83 -8.10
CA GLY A 66 4.50 -8.24 -7.10
C GLY A 66 3.20 -7.68 -7.66
N TYR A 67 2.60 -6.76 -6.91
CA TYR A 67 1.17 -6.42 -7.00
C TYR A 67 0.95 -4.96 -7.37
N ALA A 68 1.90 -4.27 -7.99
CA ALA A 68 1.71 -2.89 -8.44
C ALA A 68 1.47 -2.80 -9.95
N ARG A 69 0.50 -1.98 -10.37
CA ARG A 69 0.24 -1.66 -11.77
C ARG A 69 0.11 -0.16 -11.96
N TRP A 70 0.80 0.39 -12.94
CA TRP A 70 0.60 1.79 -13.31
C TRP A 70 -0.79 2.00 -13.89
N ASN A 71 -1.52 2.99 -13.37
CA ASN A 71 -2.76 3.49 -13.92
C ASN A 71 -2.46 4.85 -14.60
N PRO A 72 -2.51 4.92 -15.95
CA PRO A 72 -2.22 6.16 -16.67
C PRO A 72 -3.30 7.23 -16.50
N GLU A 73 -4.56 6.86 -16.21
CA GLU A 73 -5.66 7.82 -16.05
C GLU A 73 -5.57 8.57 -14.72
N LEU A 74 -5.10 7.89 -13.67
CA LEU A 74 -4.93 8.45 -12.33
C LEU A 74 -3.49 8.91 -12.05
N GLU A 75 -2.59 8.75 -13.03
CA GLU A 75 -1.15 9.01 -12.91
C GLU A 75 -0.52 8.44 -11.62
N CYS A 76 -0.94 7.23 -11.23
CA CYS A 76 -0.48 6.58 -10.01
C CYS A 76 -0.27 5.08 -10.19
N TYR A 77 0.46 4.45 -9.27
CA TYR A 77 0.41 3.00 -9.17
C TYR A 77 -0.80 2.56 -8.35
N CYS A 78 -1.48 1.53 -8.80
CA CYS A 78 -2.50 0.83 -8.04
C CYS A 78 -1.98 -0.52 -7.56
N TYR A 79 -2.38 -0.89 -6.37
CA TYR A 79 -2.22 -2.22 -5.83
C TYR A 79 -3.25 -3.17 -6.45
N GLN A 80 -2.79 -4.30 -6.93
CA GLN A 80 -3.57 -5.37 -7.53
C GLN A 80 -4.22 -6.20 -6.42
N SER A 81 -5.39 -5.74 -5.98
CA SER A 81 -6.32 -6.55 -5.20
C SER A 81 -7.54 -6.92 -6.07
N ARG A 82 -8.62 -7.44 -5.48
CA ARG A 82 -9.89 -7.66 -6.17
C ARG A 82 -10.38 -6.41 -6.91
N ILE A 83 -10.17 -5.24 -6.31
CA ILE A 83 -10.38 -3.93 -6.94
C ILE A 83 -9.01 -3.24 -6.95
N PRO A 84 -8.55 -2.63 -8.06
CA PRO A 84 -7.32 -1.86 -8.05
C PRO A 84 -7.42 -0.71 -7.05
N ILE A 85 -6.53 -0.66 -6.05
CA ILE A 85 -6.53 0.39 -5.03
C ILE A 85 -5.35 1.33 -5.30
N PRO A 86 -5.57 2.63 -5.53
CA PRO A 86 -4.49 3.61 -5.67
C PRO A 86 -3.49 3.55 -4.51
N MET A 87 -2.22 3.80 -4.82
CA MET A 87 -1.13 3.83 -3.83
C MET A 87 -0.47 5.20 -3.79
N LYS A 88 -0.22 5.68 -2.57
CA LYS A 88 0.60 6.86 -2.29
C LYS A 88 1.87 6.44 -1.58
N PHE A 89 3.00 6.72 -2.21
CA PHE A 89 4.33 6.39 -1.72
C PHE A 89 4.99 7.56 -1.00
N ASN A 90 5.91 7.24 -0.09
CA ASN A 90 6.66 8.20 0.73
C ASN A 90 5.76 9.22 1.44
N ASP A 91 4.60 8.79 1.92
CA ASP A 91 3.68 9.71 2.59
C ASP A 91 4.27 10.18 3.93
N PRO A 92 4.52 11.49 4.12
CA PRO A 92 5.16 11.99 5.34
C PRO A 92 4.28 11.85 6.58
N LEU A 93 2.97 11.65 6.41
CA LEU A 93 2.02 11.50 7.52
C LEU A 93 1.88 10.03 7.97
N VAL A 94 2.57 9.10 7.30
CA VAL A 94 2.48 7.66 7.58
C VAL A 94 3.88 7.12 7.85
N TYR A 95 4.10 6.52 9.02
CA TYR A 95 5.34 5.80 9.32
C TYR A 95 5.32 4.38 8.71
N GLY A 96 4.15 3.74 8.78
CA GLY A 96 3.89 2.35 8.41
C GLY A 96 3.20 2.14 7.07
N ILE A 97 2.22 1.24 7.09
CA ILE A 97 1.22 1.02 6.05
C ILE A 97 -0.11 1.53 6.61
N ALA A 98 -0.83 2.33 5.83
CA ALA A 98 -2.21 2.70 6.12
C ALA A 98 -3.09 2.37 4.91
N VAL A 99 -4.32 1.93 5.17
CA VAL A 99 -5.33 1.70 4.14
C VAL A 99 -6.56 2.49 4.52
N GLU A 100 -6.91 3.44 3.68
CA GLU A 100 -8.13 4.21 3.81
C GLU A 100 -9.28 3.40 3.21
N GLY A 101 -10.48 3.58 3.76
CA GLY A 101 -11.68 3.03 3.19
C GLY A 101 -12.80 4.05 3.18
N VAL A 102 -13.73 3.84 2.25
CA VAL A 102 -14.97 4.61 2.14
C VAL A 102 -16.16 3.70 2.44
N PRO A 103 -17.26 4.24 2.98
CA PRO A 103 -18.51 3.49 3.11
C PRO A 103 -18.96 2.94 1.75
N LYS A 104 -19.58 1.75 1.75
CA LYS A 104 -20.23 1.24 0.54
C LYS A 104 -21.37 2.19 0.13
N PRO A 105 -21.50 2.55 -1.16
CA PRO A 105 -22.70 3.21 -1.64
C PRO A 105 -23.90 2.32 -1.34
N LYS A 106 -25.02 2.95 -0.92
CA LYS A 106 -26.30 2.27 -0.66
C LYS A 106 -26.90 1.70 -1.93
#